data_AF-A0A6A4ZB39-F1
#
_entry.id   AF-A0A6A4ZB39-F1
#
_cell.length_a   1.000
_cell.length_b   1.000
_cell.length_c   1.000
_cell.angle_alpha   90.00
_cell.angle_beta   90.00
_cell.angle_gamma   90.00
#
_symmetry.space_group_name_H-M   'P 1'
#
loop_
_entity.id
_entity.type
_entity.pdbx_description
1 polymer ?
#
loop_
_entity_poly.entity_id
_entity_poly.type
_entity_poly.pdbx_seq_one_letter_code
_entity_poly.pdbx_strand_id
1 'polypeptide(L)'
;MSPPASTITAYSGILLDDAYKFYAAWRTAFEEAAVTAGFFSLYTNETYCPTCIETDAYTISQAKLQVDKIRNDAKYSTDGYAGDALEQRLTTFLDEYIAESLAALRVQAKAFLFNSLTPILQQVIGSHASPFTLWAALMARHEAGTRDPMILFASLTQLKYSEDISAETLFTTLDDQINLI
;
A
#
# COMPACT_ATOMS: atom_id res chain seq x y z
N MET A 1 -25.23 -11.99 -1.17
CA MET A 1 -24.74 -11.64 0.18
C MET A 1 -23.66 -10.60 -0.03
N SER A 2 -23.85 -9.38 0.47
CA SER A 2 -22.82 -8.34 0.39
C SER A 2 -21.60 -8.79 1.21
N PRO A 3 -20.37 -8.41 0.82
CA PRO A 3 -19.21 -8.70 1.65
C PRO A 3 -19.42 -8.01 3.01
N PRO A 4 -18.98 -8.64 4.12
CA PRO A 4 -18.95 -7.93 5.40
C PRO A 4 -18.17 -6.63 5.22
N ALA A 5 -18.67 -5.53 5.79
CA ALA A 5 -17.94 -4.27 5.84
C ALA A 5 -16.55 -4.58 6.41
N SER A 6 -15.54 -4.57 5.54
CA SER A 6 -14.17 -4.83 5.95
C SER A 6 -13.81 -3.71 6.91
N THR A 7 -13.75 -4.05 8.19
CA THR A 7 -13.41 -3.10 9.24
C THR A 7 -11.95 -2.77 8.99
N ILE A 8 -11.69 -1.59 8.42
CA ILE A 8 -10.34 -1.12 8.14
C ILE A 8 -9.61 -1.14 9.49
N THR A 9 -8.57 -1.97 9.60
CA THR A 9 -7.67 -1.89 10.75
C THR A 9 -6.98 -0.55 10.65
N ALA A 10 -7.31 0.38 11.54
CA ALA A 10 -6.64 1.67 11.56
C ALA A 10 -5.19 1.47 11.97
N TYR A 11 -4.27 2.16 11.29
CA TYR A 11 -2.89 2.22 11.74
C TYR A 11 -2.84 2.90 13.11
N SER A 12 -2.18 2.26 14.08
CA SER A 12 -2.14 2.70 15.49
C SER A 12 -0.75 3.15 15.96
N GLY A 13 0.21 3.29 15.03
CA GLY A 13 1.59 3.69 15.35
C GLY A 13 1.78 5.20 15.35
N ILE A 14 3.06 5.61 15.36
CA ILE A 14 3.47 7.02 15.27
C ILE A 14 2.91 7.62 13.97
N LEU A 15 2.36 8.82 14.01
CA LEU A 15 1.91 9.53 12.80
C LEU A 15 3.08 10.25 12.14
N LEU A 16 3.15 10.19 10.81
CA LEU A 16 4.07 11.00 10.02
C LEU A 16 3.59 12.43 10.00
N ASP A 17 4.48 13.34 10.39
CA ASP A 17 4.31 14.78 10.20
C ASP A 17 5.31 15.28 9.15
N ASP A 18 5.13 16.51 8.67
CA ASP A 18 6.03 17.14 7.69
C ASP A 18 7.41 17.45 8.32
N ALA A 19 7.51 17.39 9.65
CA ALA A 19 8.78 17.52 10.36
C ALA A 19 9.65 16.25 10.21
N TYR A 20 10.79 16.43 9.55
CA TYR A 20 11.75 15.36 9.22
C TYR A 20 12.18 14.47 10.40
N LYS A 21 12.22 15.02 11.62
CA LYS A 21 12.65 14.33 12.85
C LYS A 21 11.93 13.01 13.16
N PHE A 22 10.73 12.78 12.62
CA PHE A 22 9.96 11.56 12.88
C PHE A 22 9.90 10.60 11.70
N TYR A 23 10.47 10.95 10.54
CA TYR A 23 10.34 10.16 9.32
C TYR A 23 10.95 8.76 9.44
N ALA A 24 12.18 8.65 9.96
CA ALA A 24 12.85 7.35 10.11
C ALA A 24 12.10 6.41 11.06
N ALA A 25 11.71 6.91 12.24
CA ALA A 25 10.95 6.13 13.21
C ALA A 25 9.56 5.74 12.70
N TRP A 26 8.87 6.67 12.03
CA TRP A 26 7.60 6.38 11.36
C TRP A 26 7.76 5.30 10.30
N ARG A 27 8.77 5.42 9.42
CA ARG A 27 8.98 4.50 8.29
C ARG A 27 9.16 3.07 8.79
N THR A 28 10.05 2.85 9.76
CA THR A 28 10.27 1.51 10.31
C THR A 28 8.99 0.93 10.94
N ALA A 29 8.29 1.70 11.78
CA ALA A 29 7.07 1.23 12.44
C ALA A 29 5.92 0.99 11.44
N PHE A 30 5.80 1.85 10.42
CA PHE A 30 4.78 1.72 9.39
C PHE A 30 5.03 0.52 8.48
N GLU A 31 6.27 0.32 8.03
CA GLU A 31 6.63 -0.83 7.18
C GLU A 31 6.33 -2.15 7.90
N GLU A 32 6.70 -2.28 9.17
CA GLU A 32 6.39 -3.47 9.98
C GLU A 32 4.87 -3.71 10.11
N ALA A 33 4.11 -2.65 10.41
CA ALA A 33 2.66 -2.73 10.52
C ALA A 33 2.00 -3.08 9.16
N ALA A 34 2.51 -2.51 8.07
CA ALA A 34 2.03 -2.77 6.72
C ALA A 34 2.34 -4.20 6.24
N VAL A 35 3.50 -4.76 6.61
CA VAL A 35 3.83 -6.17 6.34
C VAL A 35 2.88 -7.08 7.11
N THR A 36 2.66 -6.80 8.39
CA THR A 36 1.75 -7.57 9.25
C THR A 36 0.31 -7.54 8.74
N ALA A 37 -0.14 -6.38 8.24
CA ALA A 37 -1.45 -6.22 7.61
C ALA A 37 -1.54 -6.78 6.18
N GLY A 38 -0.42 -7.23 5.59
CA GLY A 38 -0.37 -7.73 4.20
C GLY A 38 -0.48 -6.65 3.12
N PHE A 39 -0.28 -5.37 3.46
CA PHE A 39 -0.39 -4.25 2.54
C PHE A 39 0.92 -3.83 1.88
N PHE A 40 2.07 -4.16 2.49
CA PHE A 40 3.35 -3.58 2.09
C PHE A 40 3.70 -3.76 0.60
N SER A 41 3.47 -4.95 0.04
CA SER A 41 3.71 -5.23 -1.38
C SER A 41 2.85 -4.39 -2.34
N LEU A 42 1.69 -3.89 -1.91
CA LEU A 42 0.83 -3.00 -2.70
C LEU A 42 1.39 -1.57 -2.79
N TYR A 43 2.28 -1.19 -1.89
CA TYR A 43 2.94 0.12 -1.89
C TYR A 43 4.21 0.13 -2.77
N THR A 44 4.89 -1.02 -2.86
CA THR A 44 6.19 -1.13 -3.53
C THR A 44 6.12 -1.74 -4.93
N ASN A 45 5.02 -2.43 -5.27
CA ASN A 45 4.80 -3.01 -6.58
C ASN A 45 3.38 -2.73 -7.07
N GLU A 46 3.26 -1.88 -8.10
CA GLU A 46 1.97 -1.45 -8.66
C GLU A 46 1.15 -2.61 -9.23
N THR A 47 1.81 -3.60 -9.85
CA THR A 47 1.16 -4.75 -10.50
C THR A 47 0.98 -5.94 -9.57
N TYR A 48 1.32 -5.80 -8.28
CA TYR A 48 1.20 -6.88 -7.32
C TYR A 48 -0.25 -7.35 -7.14
N CYS A 49 -0.42 -8.67 -7.18
CA CYS A 49 -1.64 -9.37 -6.83
C CYS A 49 -1.30 -10.43 -5.76
N PRO A 50 -1.95 -10.40 -4.57
CA PRO A 50 -1.77 -11.44 -3.57
C PRO A 50 -2.24 -12.81 -4.06
N THR A 51 -1.43 -13.85 -3.82
CA THR A 51 -1.76 -15.24 -4.21
C THR A 51 -3.06 -15.76 -3.60
N CYS A 52 -3.45 -15.25 -2.42
CA CYS A 52 -4.75 -15.60 -1.82
C CYS A 52 -5.93 -15.12 -2.68
N ILE A 53 -5.84 -13.92 -3.27
CA ILE A 53 -6.87 -13.41 -4.19
C ILE A 53 -6.93 -14.27 -5.44
N GLU A 54 -5.79 -14.67 -6.00
CA GLU A 54 -5.75 -15.55 -7.19
C GLU A 54 -6.38 -16.92 -6.91
N THR A 55 -6.07 -17.50 -5.75
CA THR A 55 -6.59 -18.80 -5.32
C THR A 55 -8.10 -18.75 -5.05
N ASP A 56 -8.56 -17.70 -4.36
CA ASP A 56 -9.98 -17.46 -4.09
C ASP A 56 -10.74 -17.18 -5.38
N ALA A 57 -10.16 -16.38 -6.29
CA ALA A 57 -10.71 -16.08 -7.61
C ALA A 57 -10.97 -17.37 -8.38
N TYR A 58 -10.00 -18.28 -8.41
CA TYR A 58 -10.14 -19.56 -9.09
C TYR A 58 -11.28 -20.39 -8.49
N THR A 59 -11.29 -20.53 -7.16
CA THR A 59 -12.30 -21.33 -6.46
C THR A 59 -13.71 -20.78 -6.66
N ILE A 60 -13.88 -19.47 -6.52
CA ILE A 60 -15.17 -18.79 -6.65
C ILE A 60 -15.63 -18.76 -8.11
N SER A 61 -14.72 -18.55 -9.06
CA SER A 61 -15.05 -18.55 -10.49
C SER A 61 -15.50 -19.93 -10.98
N GLN A 62 -14.85 -20.99 -10.49
CA GLN A 62 -15.31 -22.36 -10.75
C GLN A 62 -16.72 -22.60 -10.20
N ALA A 63 -17.00 -22.17 -8.96
CA ALA A 63 -18.33 -22.29 -8.37
C ALA A 63 -19.38 -21.47 -9.15
N LYS A 64 -19.07 -20.22 -9.53
CA LYS A 64 -19.93 -19.37 -10.37
C LYS A 64 -20.23 -20.05 -11.71
N LEU A 65 -19.23 -20.64 -12.35
CA LEU A 65 -19.40 -21.35 -13.61
C LEU A 65 -20.37 -22.54 -13.47
N GLN A 66 -20.26 -23.31 -12.39
CA GLN A 66 -21.19 -24.43 -12.12
C GLN A 66 -22.62 -23.94 -11.92
N VAL A 67 -22.82 -22.84 -11.18
CA VAL A 67 -24.15 -22.23 -11.02
C VAL A 67 -24.70 -21.70 -12.34
N ASP A 68 -23.86 -21.07 -13.16
CA ASP A 68 -24.25 -20.55 -14.48
C ASP A 68 -24.66 -21.69 -15.43
N LYS A 69 -23.98 -22.84 -15.37
CA LYS A 69 -24.36 -24.07 -16.09
C LYS A 69 -25.74 -24.56 -15.71
N ILE A 70 -26.01 -24.71 -14.41
CA ILE A 70 -27.31 -25.18 -13.90
C ILE A 70 -28.43 -24.22 -14.33
N ARG A 71 -28.20 -22.91 -14.23
CA ARG A 71 -29.21 -21.90 -14.54
C ARG A 71 -29.51 -21.78 -16.03
N ASN A 72 -28.50 -21.95 -16.88
CA ASN A 72 -28.63 -21.81 -18.33
C ASN A 72 -28.50 -23.17 -19.04
N ASP A 73 -29.00 -24.24 -18.43
CA ASP A 73 -28.84 -25.62 -18.90
C ASP A 73 -29.19 -25.81 -20.39
N ALA A 74 -30.30 -25.21 -20.85
CA ALA A 74 -30.68 -25.23 -22.27
C ALA A 74 -29.61 -24.66 -23.22
N LYS A 75 -28.88 -23.63 -22.79
CA LYS A 75 -27.78 -23.02 -23.56
C LYS A 75 -26.54 -23.92 -23.59
N TYR A 76 -26.31 -24.70 -22.55
CA TYR A 76 -25.18 -25.62 -22.44
C TYR A 76 -25.46 -27.01 -23.03
N SER A 77 -26.73 -27.42 -23.08
CA SER A 77 -27.18 -28.74 -23.57
C SER A 77 -27.43 -28.78 -25.09
N THR A 78 -27.73 -27.65 -25.74
CA THR A 78 -28.18 -27.64 -27.15
C THR A 78 -27.04 -27.38 -28.14
N ASP A 79 -26.01 -26.65 -27.72
CA ASP A 79 -25.09 -26.01 -28.66
C ASP A 79 -23.74 -26.73 -28.80
N GLY A 80 -23.51 -27.82 -28.07
CA GLY A 80 -22.18 -28.45 -28.04
C GLY A 80 -21.08 -27.42 -27.72
N TYR A 81 -21.29 -26.63 -26.66
CA TYR A 81 -20.44 -25.50 -26.28
C TYR A 81 -18.97 -25.93 -26.29
N ALA A 82 -18.21 -25.50 -27.31
CA ALA A 82 -16.80 -25.85 -27.47
C ALA A 82 -16.04 -25.41 -26.19
N GLY A 83 -15.06 -26.21 -25.76
CA GLY A 83 -14.27 -25.96 -24.54
C GLY A 83 -13.84 -24.49 -24.41
N ASP A 84 -13.45 -23.88 -25.53
CA ASP A 84 -13.04 -22.49 -25.67
C ASP A 84 -14.04 -21.47 -25.08
N ALA A 85 -15.35 -21.68 -25.26
CA ALA A 85 -16.36 -20.74 -24.78
C ALA A 85 -16.65 -20.89 -23.28
N LEU A 86 -16.46 -22.09 -22.72
CA LEU A 86 -16.47 -22.34 -21.27
C LEU A 86 -15.22 -21.75 -20.61
N GLU A 87 -14.06 -21.94 -21.22
CA GLU A 87 -12.80 -21.35 -20.78
C GLU A 87 -12.89 -19.82 -20.79
N GLN A 88 -13.40 -19.21 -21.87
CA GLN A 88 -13.60 -17.75 -21.95
C GLN A 88 -14.48 -17.22 -20.80
N ARG A 89 -15.55 -17.95 -20.46
CA ARG A 89 -16.47 -17.54 -19.39
C ARG A 89 -15.84 -17.69 -18.01
N LEU A 90 -15.04 -18.74 -17.80
CA LEU A 90 -14.24 -18.88 -16.58
C LEU A 90 -13.22 -17.75 -16.45
N THR A 91 -12.49 -17.43 -17.52
CA THR A 91 -11.55 -16.29 -17.57
C THR A 91 -12.23 -14.98 -17.24
N THR A 92 -13.44 -14.75 -17.78
CA THR A 92 -14.21 -13.53 -17.49
C THR A 92 -14.54 -13.42 -15.99
N PHE A 93 -14.99 -14.52 -15.37
CA PHE A 93 -15.28 -14.52 -13.93
C PHE A 93 -14.03 -14.33 -13.07
N LEU A 94 -12.91 -14.93 -13.49
CA LEU A 94 -11.60 -14.77 -12.85
C LEU A 94 -11.18 -13.30 -12.85
N ASP A 95 -11.15 -12.69 -14.03
CA ASP A 95 -10.70 -11.30 -14.21
C ASP A 95 -11.58 -10.33 -13.42
N GLU A 96 -12.91 -10.52 -13.46
CA GLU A 96 -13.87 -9.71 -12.71
C GLU A 96 -13.62 -9.79 -11.19
N TYR A 97 -13.46 -11.01 -10.67
CA TYR A 97 -13.25 -11.21 -9.24
C TYR A 97 -11.89 -10.67 -8.76
N ILE A 98 -10.83 -10.90 -9.53
CA ILE A 98 -9.49 -10.37 -9.22
C ILE A 98 -9.54 -8.84 -9.23
N ALA A 99 -10.14 -8.23 -10.25
CA ALA A 99 -10.25 -6.78 -10.36
C ALA A 99 -11.03 -6.17 -9.18
N GLU A 100 -12.17 -6.74 -8.83
CA GLU A 100 -13.01 -6.27 -7.72
C GLU A 100 -12.31 -6.42 -6.37
N SER A 101 -11.75 -7.60 -6.09
CA SER A 101 -11.07 -7.91 -4.83
C SER A 101 -9.81 -7.07 -4.65
N LEU A 102 -9.02 -6.93 -5.71
CA LEU A 102 -7.80 -6.12 -5.69
C LEU A 102 -8.11 -4.63 -5.55
N ALA A 103 -9.18 -4.13 -6.18
CA ALA A 103 -9.63 -2.75 -6.00
C ALA A 103 -10.03 -2.49 -4.54
N ALA A 104 -10.82 -3.38 -3.93
CA ALA A 104 -11.21 -3.28 -2.53
C ALA A 104 -10.00 -3.32 -1.59
N LEU A 105 -9.04 -4.21 -1.85
CA LEU A 105 -7.82 -4.31 -1.05
C LEU A 105 -6.96 -3.04 -1.17
N ARG A 106 -6.83 -2.49 -2.38
CA ARG A 106 -6.10 -1.22 -2.61
C ARG A 106 -6.77 -0.04 -1.90
N VAL A 107 -8.10 -0.01 -1.82
CA VAL A 107 -8.81 1.01 -1.02
C VAL A 107 -8.44 0.90 0.46
N GLN A 108 -8.38 -0.32 1.00
CA GLN A 108 -7.98 -0.55 2.39
C GLN A 108 -6.52 -0.17 2.64
N ALA A 109 -5.60 -0.61 1.78
CA ALA A 109 -4.19 -0.26 1.88
C ALA A 109 -3.97 1.27 1.78
N LYS A 110 -4.69 1.95 0.90
CA LYS A 110 -4.64 3.42 0.82
C LYS A 110 -5.12 4.05 2.13
N ALA A 111 -6.26 3.61 2.66
CA ALA A 111 -6.80 4.14 3.90
C ALA A 111 -5.84 3.89 5.08
N PHE A 112 -5.21 2.72 5.14
CA PHE A 112 -4.20 2.37 6.14
C PHE A 112 -3.02 3.35 6.12
N LEU A 113 -2.44 3.59 4.93
CA LEU A 113 -1.35 4.55 4.74
C LEU A 113 -1.81 5.98 5.07
N PHE A 114 -2.99 6.38 4.61
CA PHE A 114 -3.53 7.72 4.84
C PHE A 114 -3.75 8.02 6.32
N ASN A 115 -4.21 7.03 7.08
CA ASN A 115 -4.43 7.13 8.52
C ASN A 115 -3.12 7.22 9.34
N SER A 116 -1.97 6.91 8.74
CA SER A 116 -0.66 7.07 9.38
C SER A 116 -0.09 8.48 9.26
N LEU A 117 -0.82 9.44 8.66
CA LEU A 117 -0.35 10.79 8.37
C LEU A 117 -1.06 11.82 9.25
N THR A 118 -0.38 12.93 9.55
CA THR A 118 -1.05 14.11 10.14
C THR A 118 -2.07 14.71 9.17
N PRO A 119 -3.12 15.41 9.68
CA PRO A 119 -4.12 16.05 8.82
C PRO A 119 -3.54 17.03 7.78
N ILE A 120 -2.40 17.65 8.09
CA ILE A 120 -1.71 18.57 7.17
C ILE A 120 -1.16 17.78 5.97
N LEU A 121 -0.42 16.70 6.21
CA LEU A 121 0.10 15.87 5.14
C LEU A 121 -1.01 15.23 4.31
N GLN A 122 -2.08 14.77 4.96
CA GLN A 122 -3.27 14.25 4.29
C GLN A 122 -3.85 15.23 3.25
N GLN A 123 -3.92 16.53 3.57
CA GLN A 123 -4.39 17.55 2.62
C GLN A 123 -3.44 17.73 1.43
N VAL A 124 -2.14 17.65 1.66
CA VAL A 124 -1.13 17.91 0.63
C VAL A 124 -1.01 16.75 -0.35
N ILE A 125 -1.15 15.51 0.12
CA ILE A 125 -0.91 14.30 -0.70
C ILE A 125 -2.17 13.48 -0.99
N GLY A 126 -3.35 13.92 -0.51
CA GLY A 126 -4.58 13.13 -0.61
C GLY A 126 -5.12 12.92 -2.03
N SER A 127 -4.59 13.64 -3.03
CA SER A 127 -4.99 13.52 -4.43
C SER A 127 -4.54 12.22 -5.10
N HIS A 128 -3.58 11.49 -4.54
CA HIS A 128 -3.07 10.24 -5.13
C HIS A 128 -4.13 9.13 -5.11
N ALA A 129 -4.44 8.57 -6.27
CA ALA A 129 -5.52 7.60 -6.44
C ALA A 129 -5.15 6.19 -5.95
N SER A 130 -3.88 5.78 -6.08
CA SER A 130 -3.44 4.42 -5.73
C SER A 130 -2.53 4.39 -4.50
N PRO A 131 -2.50 3.28 -3.74
CA PRO A 131 -1.54 3.07 -2.65
C PRO A 131 -0.08 3.26 -3.08
N PHE A 132 0.27 2.72 -4.26
CA PHE A 132 1.61 2.82 -4.84
C PHE A 132 2.03 4.27 -5.10
N THR A 133 1.18 5.05 -5.77
CA THR A 133 1.50 6.46 -6.08
C THR A 133 1.54 7.33 -4.83
N LEU A 134 0.68 7.05 -3.85
CA LEU A 134 0.69 7.71 -2.54
C LEU A 134 2.00 7.44 -1.78
N TRP A 135 2.42 6.17 -1.72
CA TRP A 135 3.69 5.78 -1.11
C TRP A 135 4.89 6.42 -1.82
N ALA A 136 4.93 6.36 -3.15
CA ALA A 136 6.01 6.96 -3.94
C ALA A 136 6.12 8.48 -3.72
N ALA A 137 4.99 9.19 -3.64
CA ALA A 137 4.97 10.62 -3.36
C ALA A 137 5.48 10.95 -1.94
N LEU A 138 5.12 10.12 -0.95
CA LEU A 138 5.65 10.24 0.41
C LEU A 138 7.16 10.04 0.45
N MET A 139 7.66 8.97 -0.19
CA MET A 139 9.10 8.71 -0.24
C MET A 139 9.82 9.86 -0.93
N ALA A 140 9.35 10.31 -2.10
CA ALA A 140 9.95 11.43 -2.81
C ALA A 140 9.99 12.72 -1.97
N ARG A 141 8.94 13.01 -1.19
CA ARG A 141 8.88 14.20 -0.33
C ARG A 141 9.93 14.17 0.77
N HIS A 142 10.07 13.04 1.46
CA HIS A 142 10.96 12.94 2.62
C HIS A 142 12.41 12.55 2.25
N GLU A 143 12.63 11.80 1.18
CA GLU A 143 13.94 11.46 0.64
C GLU A 143 14.55 12.57 -0.24
N ALA A 144 13.74 13.48 -0.81
CA ALA A 144 14.28 14.70 -1.41
C ALA A 144 14.71 15.72 -0.34
N GLY A 145 13.99 15.77 0.80
CA GLY A 145 14.31 16.65 1.92
C GLY A 145 15.65 16.35 2.60
N THR A 146 16.15 15.11 2.53
CA THR A 146 17.49 14.74 3.00
C THR A 146 18.62 15.25 2.13
N ARG A 147 18.33 15.61 0.87
CA ARG A 147 19.30 16.11 -0.09
C ARG A 147 19.33 17.63 -0.20
N ASP A 148 18.44 18.34 0.50
CA ASP A 148 18.44 19.80 0.52
C ASP A 148 19.55 20.32 1.48
N PRO A 149 20.60 20.98 0.96
CA PRO A 149 21.68 21.51 1.78
C PRO A 149 21.20 22.49 2.85
N MET A 150 20.08 23.18 2.62
CA MET A 150 19.48 24.14 3.54
C MET A 150 18.85 23.44 4.75
N ILE A 151 18.25 22.26 4.55
CA ILE A 151 17.65 21.45 5.63
C ILE A 151 18.74 20.75 6.43
N LEU A 152 19.80 20.26 5.76
CA LEU A 152 21.00 19.78 6.44
C LEU A 152 21.63 20.90 7.28
N PHE A 153 21.73 22.12 6.74
CA PHE A 153 22.26 23.29 7.46
C PHE A 153 21.37 23.73 8.64
N ALA A 154 20.04 23.69 8.48
CA ALA A 154 19.08 23.98 9.55
C ALA A 154 19.15 22.93 10.68
N SER A 155 19.30 21.65 10.31
CA SER A 155 19.47 20.55 11.26
C SER A 155 20.81 20.66 12.00
N LEU A 156 21.90 20.97 11.27
CA LEU A 156 23.22 21.28 11.82
C LEU A 156 23.19 22.45 12.80
N THR A 157 22.49 23.53 12.46
CA THR A 157 22.37 24.70 13.34
C THR A 157 21.55 24.37 14.59
N GLN A 158 20.43 23.64 14.48
CA GLN A 158 19.69 23.19 15.66
C GLN A 158 20.52 22.29 16.59
N LEU A 159 21.30 21.36 16.02
CA LEU A 159 22.18 20.48 16.79
C LEU A 159 23.29 21.26 17.49
N LYS A 160 23.89 22.24 16.81
CA LYS A 160 24.93 23.14 17.34
C LYS A 160 24.44 24.02 18.51
N TYR A 161 23.14 24.32 18.58
CA TYR A 161 22.55 25.15 19.65
C TYR A 161 21.83 24.35 20.74
N SER A 162 21.85 23.01 20.69
CA SER A 162 21.41 22.21 21.84
C SER A 162 22.53 22.18 22.89
N GLU A 163 22.19 22.56 24.12
CA GLU A 163 23.13 23.07 25.12
C GLU A 163 24.14 22.06 25.70
N ASP A 164 24.16 20.80 25.25
CA ASP A 164 24.96 19.72 25.85
C ASP A 164 25.52 18.67 24.87
N ILE A 165 25.48 18.91 23.55
CA ILE A 165 26.02 17.92 22.59
C ILE A 165 27.53 18.08 22.43
N SER A 166 28.27 17.03 22.81
CA SER A 166 29.71 16.95 22.56
C SER A 166 30.01 16.91 21.06
N ALA A 167 31.15 17.47 20.65
CA ALA A 167 31.57 17.46 19.24
C ALA A 167 31.62 16.03 18.65
N GLU A 168 32.00 15.05 19.45
CA GLU A 168 32.09 13.64 19.06
C GLU A 168 30.70 13.04 18.78
N THR A 169 29.72 13.31 19.64
CA THR A 169 28.31 12.91 19.44
C THR A 169 27.73 13.58 18.19
N LEU A 170 28.08 14.84 17.96
CA LEU A 170 27.71 15.61 16.76
C LEU A 170 28.23 14.95 15.48
N PHE A 171 29.52 14.57 15.47
CA PHE A 171 30.14 13.91 14.32
C PHE A 171 29.58 12.52 14.07
N THR A 172 29.32 11.71 15.11
CA THR A 172 28.69 10.39 14.94
C THR A 172 27.26 10.48 14.41
N THR A 173 26.46 11.43 14.90
CA THR A 173 25.09 11.62 14.40
C THR A 173 25.07 12.11 12.95
N LEU A 174 26.06 12.91 12.54
CA LEU A 174 26.24 13.32 11.15
C LEU A 174 26.72 12.19 10.25
N ASP A 175 27.66 11.38 10.74
CA ASP A 175 28.19 10.24 10.00
C ASP A 175 27.10 9.18 9.79
N ASP A 176 26.28 8.89 10.81
CA ASP A 176 25.10 8.02 10.68
C ASP A 176 24.09 8.58 9.66
N GLN A 177 23.83 9.89 9.65
CA GLN A 177 22.92 10.53 8.69
C GLN A 177 23.46 10.51 7.25
N ILE A 178 24.78 10.59 7.06
CA ILE A 178 25.43 10.59 5.75
C ILE A 178 25.59 9.15 5.22
N ASN A 179 25.91 8.19 6.08
CA ASN A 179 26.10 6.77 5.70
C ASN A 179 24.79 6.00 5.51
N LEU A 180 23.64 6.63 5.78
CA LEU A 180 22.30 6.14 5.46
C LEU A 180 21.80 6.60 4.06
N ILE A 181 22.60 7.33 3.29
CA ILE A 181 22.37 7.76 1.89
C ILE A 181 23.03 6.79 0.91
#